data_AF-A0A0L7M4E7-F1
#
_entry.id   AF-A0A0L7M4E7-F1
#
_cell.length_a   1.000
_cell.length_b   1.000
_cell.length_c   1.000
_cell.angle_alpha   90.00
_cell.angle_beta   90.00
_cell.angle_gamma   90.00
#
_symmetry.space_group_name_H-M   'P 1'
#
loop_
_entity.id
_entity.type
_entity.pdbx_description
1 polymer ?
#
loop_
_entity_poly.entity_id
_entity_poly.type
_entity_poly.pdbx_seq_one_letter_code
_entity_poly.pdbx_strand_id
1 'polypeptide(L)' 'MEHSSMPLWLSSFEEEIDTYIFISSRDNKLYLGILRTYDQHGNVFLTHCVEKIIVPEKNYFSDVYVGK' A
#
# COMPACT_ATOMS: atom_id res chain seq x y z
N MET A 1 -7.07 -30.91 9.98
CA MET A 1 -7.40 -29.52 9.59
C MET A 1 -6.08 -28.88 9.21
N GLU A 2 -5.84 -28.69 7.91
CA GLU A 2 -4.66 -27.94 7.47
C GLU A 2 -4.83 -26.51 7.96
N HIS A 3 -4.05 -26.12 8.97
CA HIS A 3 -3.76 -24.71 9.18
C HIS A 3 -2.92 -24.30 7.97
N SER A 4 -3.58 -23.78 6.93
CA SER A 4 -2.91 -22.95 5.94
C SER A 4 -2.39 -21.73 6.70
N SER A 5 -1.20 -21.86 7.28
CA SER A 5 -0.49 -20.76 7.90
C SER A 5 -0.32 -19.71 6.82
N MET A 6 -1.07 -18.61 6.92
CA MET A 6 -0.89 -17.48 6.02
C MET A 6 0.61 -17.14 5.97
N PRO A 7 1.16 -16.86 4.77
CA PRO A 7 2.53 -16.42 4.68
C PRO A 7 2.76 -15.25 5.64
N LEU A 8 3.90 -15.26 6.34
CA LEU A 8 4.20 -14.25 7.37
C LEU A 8 4.14 -12.80 6.85
N TRP A 9 4.36 -12.60 5.55
CA TRP A 9 4.24 -11.28 4.92
C TRP A 9 2.78 -10.80 4.82
N LEU A 10 1.83 -11.73 4.74
CA LEU A 10 0.41 -11.44 4.60
C LEU A 10 -0.23 -11.13 5.97
N SER A 11 0.22 -11.80 7.03
CA SER A 11 -0.22 -11.49 8.40
C SER A 11 0.09 -10.07 8.84
N SER A 12 1.13 -9.43 8.27
CA SER A 12 1.45 -8.03 8.56
C SER A 12 0.39 -7.06 8.07
N PHE A 13 -0.41 -7.39 7.04
CA PHE A 13 -1.49 -6.50 6.60
C PHE A 13 -2.69 -6.50 7.54
N GLU A 14 -2.90 -7.57 8.31
CA GLU A 14 -3.98 -7.61 9.30
C GLU A 14 -3.79 -6.54 10.37
N GLU A 15 -2.55 -6.35 10.83
CA GLU A 15 -2.19 -5.36 11.84
C GLU A 15 -2.27 -3.91 11.31
N GLU A 16 -2.22 -3.74 10.00
CA GLU A 16 -2.20 -2.44 9.30
C GLU A 16 -3.55 -2.05 8.68
N ILE A 17 -4.63 -2.79 8.96
CA ILE A 17 -5.98 -2.37 8.56
C ILE A 17 -6.30 -1.02 9.24
N ASP A 18 -6.92 -0.13 8.46
CA ASP A 18 -7.35 1.21 8.87
C ASP A 18 -6.20 2.16 9.25
N THR A 19 -4.95 1.79 8.95
CA THR A 19 -3.76 2.64 9.06
C THR A 19 -3.30 3.13 7.68
N TYR A 20 -2.44 4.15 7.68
CA TYR A 20 -1.75 4.58 6.47
C TYR A 20 -0.60 3.63 6.16
N ILE A 21 -0.60 3.05 4.96
CA ILE A 21 0.50 2.23 4.45
C ILE A 21 1.14 2.86 3.23
N PHE A 22 2.45 2.65 3.10
CA PHE A 22 3.23 3.05 1.94
C PHE A 22 3.43 1.85 1.01
N ILE A 23 3.14 2.01 -0.27
CA ILE A 23 3.29 0.94 -1.27
C ILE A 23 4.25 1.40 -2.36
N SER A 24 5.26 0.58 -2.63
CA SER A 24 6.06 0.66 -3.85
C SER A 24 5.56 -0.40 -4.84
N SER A 25 5.15 0.02 -6.03
CA SER A 25 4.70 -0.87 -7.08
C SER A 25 5.87 -1.32 -7.98
N ARG A 26 5.66 -2.39 -8.74
CA ARG A 26 6.67 -2.94 -9.66
C ARG A 26 7.07 -1.96 -10.77
N ASP A 27 6.19 -1.04 -11.16
CA ASP A 27 6.47 0.04 -12.12
C ASP A 27 7.13 1.27 -11.47
N ASN A 28 7.66 1.13 -10.26
CA ASN A 28 8.37 2.17 -9.49
C ASN A 28 7.49 3.36 -9.09
N LYS A 29 6.17 3.18 -9.05
CA LYS A 29 5.27 4.19 -8.48
C LYS A 29 5.18 4.00 -6.97
N LEU A 30 5.03 5.12 -6.28
CA LEU A 30 4.92 5.16 -4.84
C LEU A 30 3.50 5.61 -4.49
N TYR A 31 2.85 4.91 -3.57
CA TYR A 31 1.51 5.23 -3.11
C TYR A 31 1.47 5.35 -1.59
N LEU A 32 0.62 6.25 -1.11
CA LEU A 32 0.25 6.34 0.29
C LEU A 32 -1.27 6.37 0.39
N GLY A 33 -1.85 5.51 1.21
CA GLY A 33 -3.29 5.47 1.44
C GLY A 33 -3.64 4.66 2.67
N ILE A 34 -4.93 4.67 3.04
CA ILE A 34 -5.45 3.91 4.17
C ILE A 34 -5.84 2.51 3.68
N LEU A 35 -5.20 1.47 4.21
CA LEU A 35 -5.54 0.08 3.89
C LEU A 35 -6.91 -0.27 4.47
N ARG A 36 -7.85 -0.77 3.65
CA ARG A 36 -9.19 -1.18 4.13
C ARG A 36 -9.42 -2.67 4.04
N THR A 37 -8.85 -3.32 3.03
CA THR A 37 -8.95 -4.77 2.87
C THR A 37 -7.82 -5.26 1.97
N TYR A 38 -7.49 -6.54 2.12
CA TYR A 38 -6.51 -7.25 1.32
C TYR A 38 -6.98 -8.69 1.12
N ASP A 39 -6.38 -9.41 0.18
CA ASP A 39 -6.62 -10.84 -0.01
C ASP A 39 -5.34 -11.68 0.00
N GLN A 40 -5.51 -13.00 -0.03
CA GLN A 40 -4.42 -13.98 -0.05
C GLN A 40 -3.47 -13.90 -1.27
N HIS A 41 -3.85 -13.15 -2.31
CA HIS A 41 -3.05 -12.93 -3.50
C HIS A 41 -2.22 -11.64 -3.41
N GLY A 42 -2.36 -10.88 -2.31
CA GLY A 42 -1.71 -9.58 -2.14
C GLY A 42 -2.41 -8.45 -2.90
N ASN A 43 -3.66 -8.66 -3.33
CA ASN A 43 -4.47 -7.54 -3.78
C ASN A 43 -4.82 -6.69 -2.56
N VAL A 44 -4.78 -5.37 -2.72
CA VAL A 44 -5.05 -4.41 -1.64
C VAL A 44 -6.03 -3.37 -2.11
N PHE A 45 -6.91 -2.93 -1.21
CA PHE A 45 -7.79 -1.80 -1.44
C PHE A 45 -7.42 -0.66 -0.50
N LEU A 46 -7.04 0.47 -1.10
CA LEU A 46 -6.67 1.69 -0.39
C LEU A 46 -7.74 2.76 -0.56
N THR A 47 -8.06 3.47 0.52
CA THR A 47 -8.83 4.73 0.46
C THR A 47 -7.92 5.92 0.72
N HIS A 48 -8.38 7.13 0.38
CA HIS A 48 -7.59 8.37 0.54
C HIS A 48 -6.20 8.28 -0.12
N CYS A 49 -6.10 7.52 -1.21
CA CYS A 49 -4.84 7.16 -1.84
C CYS A 49 -4.29 8.31 -2.69
N VAL A 50 -3.00 8.58 -2.54
CA VAL A 50 -2.21 9.50 -3.38
C VAL A 50 -1.05 8.74 -4.03
N GLU A 51 -0.72 9.10 -5.27
CA GLU A 51 0.58 8.78 -5.88
C GLU A 51 1.61 9.81 -5.41
N LYS A 52 2.72 9.32 -4.83
CA LYS A 52 3.83 10.14 -4.36
C LYS A 52 4.86 10.32 -5.48
N ILE A 53 5.04 11.57 -5.91
CA ILE A 53 6.06 11.95 -6.89
C ILE A 53 7.21 12.59 -6.12
N ILE A 54 8.41 11.99 -6.19
CA ILE A 54 9.61 12.48 -5.49
C ILE A 54 10.71 12.66 -6.52
N VAL A 55 11.33 13.84 -6.56
CA VAL A 55 12.48 14.16 -7.41
C VAL A 55 13.66 14.55 -6.50
N PRO A 56 14.46 13.56 -6.05
CA PRO A 56 15.48 13.78 -5.02
C PRO A 56 16.54 14.79 -5.44
N GLU A 57 16.95 14.80 -6.71
CA GLU A 57 18.01 15.68 -7.21
C GLU A 57 17.62 17.17 -7.15
N LYS A 58 16.31 17.45 -7.07
CA LYS A 58 15.75 18.80 -7.00
C LYS A 58 15.16 19.13 -5.63
N ASN A 59 15.17 18.18 -4.69
CA ASN A 59 14.49 18.29 -3.40
C ASN A 59 13.00 18.68 -3.54
N TYR A 60 12.32 18.12 -4.55
CA TYR A 60 10.90 18.38 -4.81
C TYR A 60 10.06 17.14 -4.56
N PHE A 61 8.84 17.35 -4.09
CA PHE A 61 7.83 16.30 -3.96
C PHE A 61 6.44 16.83 -4.27
N SER A 62 5.54 15.94 -4.65
CA SER A 62 4.12 16.22 -4.83
C SER A 62 3.29 14.97 -4.56
N ASP A 63 2.08 15.17 -4.07
CA ASP A 63 1.10 14.10 -3.89
C ASP A 63 -0.05 14.33 -4.88
N VAL A 64 -0.33 13.34 -5.74
CA VAL A 64 -1.42 13.38 -6.71
C VAL A 64 -2.53 12.45 -6.22
N TYR A 65 -3.72 12.99 -5.94
CA TYR A 65 -4.85 12.18 -5.49
C TYR A 65 -5.32 11.23 -6.59
N VAL A 66 -5.42 9.93 -6.26
CA VAL A 66 -5.82 8.86 -7.18
C VAL A 66 -7.06 8.09 -6.74
N GLY A 67 -7.61 8.38 -5.55
CA GLY A 67 -8.92 7.88 -5.15
C GLY A 67 -10.01 8.41 -6.08
N LYS A 68 -10.87 7.55 -6.60
CA LYS A 68 -12.08 7.91 -7.35
C LYS A 68 -13.26 7.12 -6.83
#